data_AF-A0A0G2JRT0-F1
#
_entry.id   AF-A0A0G2JRT0-F1
#
_cell.length_a   1.000
_cell.length_b   1.000
_cell.length_c   1.000
_cell.angle_alpha   90.00
_cell.angle_beta   90.00
_cell.angle_gamma   90.00
#
_symmetry.space_group_name_H-M   'P 1'
#
loop_
_entity.id
_entity.type
_entity.pdbx_description
1 polymer ?
#
loop_
_entity_poly.entity_id
_entity_poly.type
_entity_poly.pdbx_seq_one_letter_code
_entity_poly.pdbx_strand_id
1 'polypeptide(L)'
;MKNEIAAVVFFFTRLVRKHDKLKKEAVERFAEKLTLILQEKYKNHWYPEKPSKGQAYRCIRVNKFQRVDPDVLKACENSCILYSDLGLPKELTLWVDPCEVCC
;
A
#
# COMPACT_ATOMS: atom_id res chain seq x y z
N MET A 1 5.93 -10.11 -8.11
CA MET A 1 5.50 -8.69 -8.00
C MET A 1 3.99 -8.49 -8.10
N LYS A 2 3.33 -8.92 -9.20
CA LYS A 2 1.89 -8.65 -9.40
C LYS A 2 1.01 -9.23 -8.28
N ASN A 3 1.27 -10.47 -7.86
CA ASN A 3 0.49 -11.16 -6.84
C ASN A 3 0.67 -10.50 -5.46
N GLU A 4 1.89 -10.06 -5.17
CA GLU A 4 2.27 -9.42 -3.91
C GLU A 4 1.66 -8.01 -3.81
N ILE A 5 1.69 -7.24 -4.89
CA ILE A 5 0.97 -5.96 -4.98
C ILE A 5 -0.54 -6.19 -4.83
N ALA A 6 -1.11 -7.22 -5.48
CA ALA A 6 -2.52 -7.54 -5.33
C ALA A 6 -2.89 -7.90 -3.88
N ALA A 7 -2.04 -8.65 -3.17
CA ALA A 7 -2.24 -8.98 -1.77
C ALA A 7 -2.22 -7.73 -0.88
N VAL A 8 -1.27 -6.82 -1.10
CA VAL A 8 -1.18 -5.53 -0.38
C VAL A 8 -2.42 -4.68 -0.64
N VAL A 9 -2.80 -4.51 -1.90
CA VAL A 9 -3.98 -3.71 -2.28
C VAL A 9 -5.25 -4.33 -1.69
N PHE A 10 -5.37 -5.65 -1.73
CA PHE A 10 -6.48 -6.37 -1.09
C PHE A 10 -6.52 -6.11 0.42
N PHE A 11 -5.38 -6.17 1.11
CA PHE A 11 -5.28 -5.83 2.53
C PHE A 11 -5.78 -4.41 2.82
N PHE A 12 -5.31 -3.41 2.07
CA PHE A 12 -5.77 -2.03 2.22
C PHE A 12 -7.28 -1.90 1.95
N THR A 13 -7.80 -2.47 0.85
CA THR A 13 -9.24 -2.37 0.55
C THR A 13 -10.10 -3.00 1.65
N ARG A 14 -9.65 -4.09 2.29
CA ARG A 14 -10.34 -4.67 3.45
C ARG A 14 -10.33 -3.74 4.67
N LEU A 15 -9.19 -3.11 4.98
CA LEU A 15 -9.11 -2.14 6.07
C LEU A 15 -10.04 -0.95 5.85
N VAL A 16 -9.98 -0.36 4.65
CA VAL A 16 -10.78 0.81 4.29
C VAL A 16 -12.27 0.49 4.33
N ARG A 17 -12.69 -0.67 3.79
CA ARG A 17 -14.09 -1.13 3.85
C ARG A 17 -14.56 -1.37 5.28
N LYS A 18 -13.69 -1.86 6.18
CA LYS A 18 -14.01 -2.04 7.59
C LYS A 18 -14.19 -0.71 8.33
N HIS A 19 -13.46 0.34 7.91
CA HIS A 19 -13.58 1.68 8.49
C HIS A 19 -14.86 2.41 8.05
N ASP A 20 -15.45 2.01 6.92
CA ASP A 20 -16.80 2.43 6.46
C ASP A 20 -17.00 3.94 6.31
N LYS A 21 -15.96 4.65 5.84
CA LYS A 21 -16.04 6.09 5.50
C LYS A 21 -16.16 6.39 4.02
N LEU A 22 -15.79 5.44 3.17
CA LEU A 22 -15.69 5.63 1.72
C LEU A 22 -16.67 4.76 0.97
N LYS A 23 -17.30 5.32 -0.06
CA LYS A 23 -18.15 4.57 -1.00
C LYS A 23 -17.31 3.56 -1.79
N LYS A 24 -17.95 2.49 -2.24
CA LYS A 24 -17.32 1.39 -2.99
C LYS A 24 -16.48 1.90 -4.17
N GLU A 25 -17.01 2.84 -4.94
CA GLU A 25 -16.35 3.39 -6.13
C GLU A 25 -15.07 4.17 -5.76
N ALA A 26 -15.05 4.83 -4.60
CA ALA A 26 -13.86 5.52 -4.11
C ALA A 26 -12.77 4.53 -3.67
N VAL A 27 -13.17 3.43 -3.02
CA VAL A 27 -12.25 2.35 -2.64
C VAL A 27 -11.64 1.68 -3.87
N GLU A 28 -12.43 1.47 -4.93
CA GLU A 28 -11.96 0.88 -6.19
C GLU A 28 -10.96 1.80 -6.92
N ARG A 29 -11.23 3.11 -7.00
CA ARG A 29 -10.26 4.08 -7.53
C ARG A 29 -8.96 4.08 -6.73
N PHE A 30 -9.05 4.09 -5.40
CA PHE A 30 -7.87 4.00 -4.53
C PHE A 30 -7.06 2.74 -4.78
N ALA A 31 -7.71 1.57 -4.89
CA ALA A 31 -7.05 0.31 -5.19
C ALA A 31 -6.30 0.33 -6.53
N GLU A 32 -6.92 0.90 -7.56
CA GLU A 32 -6.29 1.09 -8.88
C GLU A 32 -5.06 2.01 -8.79
N LYS A 33 -5.20 3.18 -8.15
CA LYS A 33 -4.09 4.14 -8.04
C LYS A 33 -2.93 3.60 -7.22
N LEU A 34 -3.21 2.92 -6.10
CA LEU A 34 -2.17 2.28 -5.29
C LEU A 34 -1.44 1.19 -6.08
N THR A 35 -2.17 0.37 -6.85
CA THR A 35 -1.57 -0.66 -7.72
C THR A 35 -0.55 -0.05 -8.69
N LEU A 36 -0.93 1.01 -9.40
CA LEU A 36 -0.07 1.68 -10.38
C LEU A 36 1.17 2.30 -9.74
N ILE A 37 1.00 2.96 -8.58
CA ILE A 37 2.10 3.57 -7.83
C ILE A 37 3.11 2.52 -7.38
N LEU A 38 2.65 1.41 -6.79
CA LEU A 38 3.54 0.35 -6.31
C LEU A 38 4.23 -0.38 -7.47
N GLN A 39 3.53 -0.61 -8.59
CA GLN A 39 4.14 -1.21 -9.78
C GLN A 39 5.29 -0.36 -10.31
N GLU A 40 5.09 0.96 -10.43
CA GLU A 40 6.14 1.86 -10.92
C GLU A 40 7.30 1.97 -9.91
N LYS A 41 6.99 2.12 -8.61
CA LYS A 41 8.00 2.17 -7.55
C LYS A 41 8.89 0.92 -7.57
N TYR A 42 8.30 -0.27 -7.69
CA TYR A 42 9.03 -1.52 -7.54
C TYR A 42 9.77 -1.98 -8.80
N LYS A 43 9.47 -1.40 -9.97
CA LYS A 43 9.97 -1.85 -11.29
C LYS A 43 11.46 -2.15 -11.37
N ASN A 44 12.31 -1.32 -10.74
CA ASN A 44 13.78 -1.47 -10.74
C ASN A 44 14.34 -1.91 -9.37
N HIS A 45 13.45 -2.21 -8.43
CA HIS A 45 13.77 -2.60 -7.05
C HIS A 45 13.14 -3.95 -6.70
N TRP A 46 12.97 -4.86 -7.67
CA TRP A 46 12.41 -6.19 -7.46
C TRP A 46 13.43 -7.26 -7.85
N TYR A 47 13.92 -8.05 -6.89
CA TYR A 47 15.00 -9.02 -7.10
C TYR A 47 14.57 -10.42 -6.62
N PRO A 48 13.94 -11.25 -7.47
CA PRO A 48 13.45 -12.57 -7.07
C PRO A 48 14.52 -13.49 -6.47
N GLU A 49 15.76 -13.40 -6.94
CA GLU A 49 16.88 -14.22 -6.50
C GLU A 49 17.44 -13.76 -5.15
N LYS A 50 17.13 -12.53 -4.73
CA LYS A 50 17.54 -11.96 -3.44
C LYS A 50 16.40 -11.10 -2.87
N PRO A 51 15.31 -11.71 -2.35
CA PRO A 51 14.10 -11.00 -1.95
C PRO A 51 14.35 -9.84 -0.98
N SER A 52 15.26 -10.02 -0.03
CA SER A 52 15.63 -8.99 0.95
C SER A 52 16.33 -7.75 0.36
N LYS A 53 16.90 -7.84 -0.86
CA LYS A 53 17.50 -6.69 -1.53
C LYS A 53 16.41 -5.68 -1.87
N GLY A 54 16.54 -4.45 -1.40
CA GLY A 54 15.56 -3.38 -1.64
C GLY A 54 14.28 -3.47 -0.82
N GLN A 55 14.14 -4.41 0.13
CA GLN A 55 12.92 -4.55 0.95
C GLN A 55 12.54 -3.26 1.69
N ALA A 56 13.52 -2.53 2.25
CA ALA A 56 13.28 -1.28 2.96
C ALA A 56 12.76 -0.17 2.03
N TYR A 57 13.17 -0.17 0.76
CA TYR A 57 12.63 0.74 -0.24
C TYR A 57 11.17 0.37 -0.59
N ARG A 58 10.85 -0.92 -0.65
CA ARG A 58 9.49 -1.40 -0.97
C ARG A 58 8.52 -1.32 0.20
N CYS A 59 9.02 -1.32 1.43
CA CYS A 59 8.24 -1.25 2.66
C CYS A 59 7.21 -0.12 2.63
N ILE A 60 6.00 -0.43 3.08
CA ILE A 60 4.93 0.56 3.34
C ILE A 60 4.82 0.71 4.84
N ARG A 61 5.00 1.92 5.37
CA ARG A 61 5.14 2.12 6.82
C ARG A 61 4.38 3.32 7.36
N VAL A 62 3.65 3.06 8.44
CA VAL A 62 3.04 4.06 9.32
C VAL A 62 3.56 3.83 10.74
N ASN A 63 4.05 4.87 11.39
CA ASN A 63 4.49 4.83 12.78
C ASN A 63 4.37 6.22 13.44
N LYS A 64 4.83 6.33 14.69
CA LYS A 64 4.81 7.55 15.51
C LYS A 64 5.48 8.76 14.85
N PHE A 65 6.59 8.53 14.15
CA PHE A 65 7.44 9.53 13.50
C PHE A 65 7.05 9.77 12.04
N GLN A 66 6.51 8.74 11.37
CA GLN A 66 6.00 8.79 10.01
C GLN A 66 4.55 8.34 10.01
N ARG A 67 3.64 9.28 10.26
CA ARG A 67 2.20 8.99 10.40
C ARG A 67 1.50 8.70 9.07
N VAL A 68 2.18 8.98 7.97
CA VAL A 68 1.66 8.86 6.62
C VAL A 68 2.72 8.19 5.76
N ASP A 69 2.34 7.12 5.09
CA ASP A 69 3.15 6.54 4.03
C ASP A 69 3.01 7.38 2.74
N PRO A 70 4.11 7.85 2.13
CA PRO A 70 4.05 8.73 0.96
C PRO A 70 3.35 8.12 -0.25
N ASP A 71 3.50 6.81 -0.50
CA ASP A 71 2.90 6.16 -1.67
C ASP A 71 1.40 5.96 -1.46
N VAL A 72 1.01 5.63 -0.24
CA VAL A 72 -0.41 5.55 0.15
C VAL A 72 -1.07 6.93 0.10
N LEU A 73 -0.38 7.99 0.54
CA LEU A 73 -0.87 9.37 0.43
C LEU A 73 -1.09 9.77 -1.03
N LYS A 74 -0.10 9.51 -1.88
CA LYS A 74 -0.21 9.77 -3.31
C LYS A 74 -1.38 9.01 -3.95
N ALA A 75 -1.65 7.78 -3.50
CA ALA A 75 -2.82 7.03 -3.95
C ALA A 75 -4.15 7.68 -3.50
N CYS A 76 -4.20 8.22 -2.27
CA CYS A 76 -5.35 8.98 -1.77
C CYS A 76 -5.60 10.24 -2.59
N GLU A 77 -4.56 11.05 -2.82
CA GLU A 77 -4.61 12.29 -3.60
C GLU A 77 -5.11 12.01 -5.02
N ASN A 78 -4.55 11.00 -5.68
CA ASN A 78 -4.96 10.59 -7.04
C ASN A 78 -6.37 9.98 -7.12
N SER A 79 -6.99 9.70 -5.97
CA SER A 79 -8.34 9.12 -5.87
C SER A 79 -9.37 10.10 -5.28
N CYS A 80 -8.95 11.33 -4.96
CA CYS A 80 -9.76 12.36 -4.32
C CYS A 80 -10.37 11.90 -2.98
N ILE A 81 -9.59 11.25 -2.12
CA ILE A 81 -9.98 10.84 -0.76
C ILE A 81 -8.98 11.36 0.28
N LEU A 82 -9.40 11.50 1.53
CA LEU A 82 -8.48 11.87 2.61
C LEU A 82 -7.75 10.65 3.15
N TYR A 83 -6.49 10.81 3.54
CA TYR A 83 -5.71 9.74 4.17
C TYR A 83 -6.36 9.23 5.47
N SER A 84 -6.99 10.14 6.22
CA SER A 84 -7.74 9.81 7.44
C SER A 84 -8.93 8.90 7.19
N ASP A 85 -9.50 8.91 5.99
CA ASP A 85 -10.66 8.08 5.64
C ASP A 85 -10.27 6.60 5.46
N LEU A 86 -8.97 6.30 5.32
CA LEU A 86 -8.47 4.94 5.20
C LEU A 86 -8.59 4.14 6.51
N GLY A 87 -8.62 4.80 7.67
CA GLY A 87 -8.72 4.14 8.97
C GLY A 87 -7.52 3.24 9.30
N LEU A 88 -6.31 3.60 8.87
CA LEU A 88 -5.10 2.81 9.13
C LEU A 88 -4.75 2.79 10.63
N PRO A 89 -4.15 1.70 11.14
CA PRO A 89 -3.65 1.66 12.50
C PRO A 89 -2.50 2.67 12.68
N LYS A 90 -2.27 3.09 13.93
CA LYS A 90 -1.20 4.04 14.28
C LYS A 90 0.20 3.50 14.02
N GLU A 91 0.33 2.17 13.98
CA GLU A 91 1.54 1.46 13.59
C GLU A 91 1.17 0.38 12.57
N LEU A 92 1.83 0.43 11.42
CA LEU A 92 1.69 -0.51 10.31
C LEU A 92 3.05 -0.64 9.65
N THR A 93 3.50 -1.87 9.37
CA THR A 93 4.71 -2.09 8.57
C THR A 93 4.43 -3.26 7.66
N LEU A 94 4.30 -3.01 6.35
CA LEU A 94 4.11 -4.05 5.35
C LEU A 94 5.41 -4.24 4.58
N TRP A 95 5.93 -5.46 4.59
CA TRP A 95 7.02 -5.89 3.71
C TRP A 95 6.40 -6.51 2.46
N VAL A 96 6.87 -6.07 1.29
CA VAL A 96 6.33 -6.48 0.00
C VAL A 96 7.49 -6.99 -0.83
N ASP A 97 7.77 -8.28 -0.70
CA ASP A 97 8.99 -8.91 -1.20
C ASP A 97 8.64 -10.01 -2.20
N PRO A 98 9.56 -10.39 -3.09
CA PRO A 98 9.36 -11.55 -3.95
C PRO A 98 8.92 -12.78 -3.16
N CYS A 99 7.77 -13.35 -3.54
CA CYS A 99 7.17 -14.53 -2.92
C CYS A 99 6.59 -14.34 -1.51
N GLU A 100 6.65 -13.14 -0.91
CA GLU A 100 6.20 -12.92 0.47
C GLU A 100 5.61 -11.51 0.68
N VAL A 101 4.47 -11.46 1.38
CA VAL A 101 3.90 -10.22 1.90
C VAL A 101 3.57 -10.45 3.38
N CYS A 102 4.15 -9.64 4.26
CA CYS A 102 3.91 -9.76 5.71
C CYS A 102 3.67 -8.38 6.35
N CYS A 103 2.94 -8.39 7.46
CA CYS A 103 2.46 -7.23 8.22
C CYS A 103 2.87 -7.34 9.68
#